data_AF-A0A3A6GFF8-F1
#
_entry.id   AF-A0A3A6GFF8-F1
#
_cell.length_a   1.000
_cell.length_b   1.000
_cell.length_c   1.000
_cell.angle_alpha   90.00
_cell.angle_beta   90.00
_cell.angle_gamma   90.00
#
_symmetry.space_group_name_H-M   'P 1'
#
loop_
_entity.id
_entity.type
_entity.pdbx_description
1 polymer ?
#
loop_
_entity_poly.entity_id
_entity_poly.type
_entity_poly.pdbx_seq_one_letter_code
_entity_poly.pdbx_strand_id
1 'polypeptide(L)'
;MLKMVDGTGIIGVDMICLLGVSTPQPPNYDRVELEGTGMLVLPNSLDAPLERLELGGKTEQVQTSGKNLANANVYEQGYLTSVNAGDKVSLTQMQKSFTTNMEVSSMQGKNVSVSVRTKEKTGKKYVFTDETDTIITGVFDTGSNNYSEFKNITIPKNAKKLFFSVTYDAQENTELQVELGTTVTTYEPYTGGKPSPSPEYPQEIKSVGKWNEEKQKYEVSVKVTGKNLLNLQKESDVNGIYRGWKCGDGEKITLSIKDKNNNADISGCFLGLSKNGDSASGGVLWLVDSGIIKVKEATSTHPYVTIYSTTETTIKKLTERFEIQCERGTVATDYAPYAEQTLTLTSDRPLTKWDKLVEQGGQIGWLYNSVNETIDGKTGKWSIQPASKIFYRTDITFPIAVPFCSELLGYDYSSVGYKKDTGITINNLGVLCITLPEEVELTLDAYKQYLADNPLHVLYKDDSEEFVPLPQSEQNAIRALKTYYPTTVITADGGELDPDIKVTYRKEI
;
A
#
# COMPACT_ATOMS: atom_id res chain seq x y z
N MET A 1 -16.35 23.14 48.32
CA MET A 1 -16.56 24.35 49.13
C MET A 1 -15.18 24.88 49.50
N LEU A 2 -14.57 25.69 48.63
CA LEU A 2 -13.24 26.26 48.81
C LEU A 2 -13.39 27.78 48.85
N LYS A 3 -13.13 28.36 50.02
CA LYS A 3 -13.03 29.80 50.23
C LYS A 3 -11.62 30.26 49.83
N MET A 4 -11.56 31.24 48.94
CA MET A 4 -10.49 32.22 48.93
C MET A 4 -10.72 33.26 50.05
N VAL A 5 -9.65 33.92 50.49
CA VAL A 5 -9.51 35.39 50.60
C VAL A 5 -8.17 35.75 51.29
N ASP A 6 -7.35 36.50 50.54
CA ASP A 6 -6.49 37.67 50.83
C ASP A 6 -5.58 37.69 52.07
N GLY A 7 -4.35 38.21 52.07
CA GLY A 7 -3.64 39.15 51.19
C GLY A 7 -2.73 40.05 52.05
N THR A 8 -1.81 40.79 51.41
CA THR A 8 -0.86 41.80 51.93
C THR A 8 0.50 41.28 52.45
N GLY A 9 1.66 41.85 52.12
CA GLY A 9 1.99 43.06 51.37
C GLY A 9 3.48 43.10 51.00
N ILE A 10 3.78 43.86 49.95
CA ILE A 10 5.10 44.10 49.36
C ILE A 10 5.86 45.13 50.21
N ILE A 11 7.12 44.84 50.57
CA ILE A 11 8.18 45.87 50.68
C ILE A 11 9.47 45.23 50.15
N GLY A 12 9.97 45.77 49.04
CA GLY A 12 11.26 45.41 48.48
C GLY A 12 12.40 46.01 49.30
N VAL A 13 13.47 45.24 49.47
CA VAL A 13 14.81 45.78 49.69
C VAL A 13 15.76 44.93 48.84
N ASP A 14 16.29 45.57 47.81
CA ASP A 14 17.42 45.08 47.03
C ASP A 14 18.58 44.70 47.93
N MET A 15 19.08 43.47 47.78
CA MET A 15 20.42 43.13 48.19
C MET A 15 21.10 42.43 47.00
N ILE A 16 21.81 43.24 46.22
CA ILE A 16 22.71 42.77 45.18
C ILE A 16 23.92 42.13 45.87
N CYS A 17 24.18 40.84 45.60
CA CYS A 17 25.52 40.28 45.80
C CYS A 17 25.83 39.16 44.79
N LEU A 18 26.64 39.56 43.81
CA LEU A 18 27.80 38.91 43.18
C LEU A 18 27.68 37.50 42.54
N LEU A 19 27.74 37.51 41.20
CA LEU A 19 28.45 36.52 40.35
C LEU A 19 28.13 35.04 40.64
N GLY A 20 26.86 34.67 40.56
CA GLY A 20 26.45 33.30 40.27
C GLY A 20 26.20 33.17 38.78
N VAL A 21 27.10 32.49 38.06
CA VAL A 21 26.75 31.95 36.73
C VAL A 21 25.54 31.05 36.98
N SER A 22 24.33 31.45 36.55
CA SER A 22 23.22 30.51 36.58
C SER A 22 23.65 29.34 35.72
N THR A 23 23.75 28.15 36.30
CA THR A 23 23.80 26.92 35.50
C THR A 23 22.69 27.06 34.45
N PRO A 24 22.99 26.94 33.13
CA PRO A 24 21.94 27.05 32.12
C PRO A 24 20.80 26.13 32.56
N GLN A 25 19.58 26.68 32.64
CA GLN A 25 18.41 25.82 32.85
C GLN A 25 18.52 24.68 31.82
N PRO A 26 18.34 23.41 32.24
CA PRO A 26 18.29 22.35 31.26
C PRO A 26 17.26 22.76 30.19
N PRO A 27 17.58 22.61 28.90
CA PRO A 27 16.66 23.00 27.83
C PRO A 27 15.28 22.44 28.17
N ASN A 28 14.24 23.27 28.06
CA ASN A 28 12.89 22.83 28.37
C ASN A 28 12.49 21.87 27.25
N TYR A 29 12.51 20.56 27.53
CA TYR A 29 12.18 19.53 26.56
C TYR A 29 11.10 18.60 27.07
N ASP A 30 10.21 18.22 26.15
CA ASP A 30 9.20 17.19 26.37
C ASP A 30 9.67 15.85 25.82
N ARG A 31 9.18 14.77 26.44
CA ARG A 31 9.27 13.40 25.90
C ARG A 31 7.97 13.10 25.19
N VAL A 32 8.03 12.82 23.89
CA VAL A 32 6.86 12.66 23.03
C VAL A 32 6.87 11.27 22.41
N GLU A 33 5.71 10.62 22.39
CA GLU A 33 5.46 9.38 21.67
C GLU A 33 4.57 9.68 20.45
N LEU A 34 4.95 9.18 19.27
CA LEU A 34 4.20 9.33 18.03
C LEU A 34 4.14 7.98 17.30
N GLU A 35 3.04 7.77 16.59
CA GLU A 35 2.80 6.57 15.78
C GLU A 35 2.24 6.93 14.40
N GLY A 36 2.51 6.08 13.42
CA GLY A 36 2.07 6.22 12.04
C GLY A 36 2.36 4.95 11.23
N THR A 37 2.05 4.96 9.94
CA THR A 37 2.31 3.84 9.02
C THR A 37 3.24 4.30 7.92
N GLY A 38 4.34 3.57 7.69
CA GLY A 38 5.30 3.81 6.60
C GLY A 38 6.11 5.11 6.70
N MET A 39 5.53 6.19 7.22
CA MET A 39 6.18 7.47 7.47
C MET A 39 5.70 8.12 8.76
N LEU A 40 6.61 8.83 9.42
CA LEU A 40 6.33 9.65 10.59
C LEU A 40 7.15 10.94 10.56
N VAL A 41 6.50 12.09 10.81
CA VAL A 41 7.16 13.41 10.90
C VAL A 41 7.19 13.85 12.36
N LEU A 42 8.39 14.10 12.90
CA LEU A 42 8.64 14.49 14.29
C LEU A 42 8.91 16.00 14.38
N PRO A 43 7.91 16.83 14.70
CA PRO A 43 8.08 18.28 14.80
C PRO A 43 8.87 18.66 16.07
N ASN A 44 9.60 19.77 15.99
CA ASN A 44 10.48 20.33 17.01
C ASN A 44 11.40 19.29 17.68
N SER A 45 11.87 18.30 16.92
CA SER A 45 12.77 17.28 17.43
C SER A 45 14.10 17.90 17.84
N LEU A 46 14.68 17.48 18.95
CA LEU A 46 16.05 17.87 19.33
C LEU A 46 17.09 17.13 18.48
N ASP A 47 18.30 17.66 18.41
CA ASP A 47 19.48 16.90 17.96
C ASP A 47 19.94 15.94 19.07
N ALA A 48 19.20 14.84 19.25
CA ALA A 48 19.37 13.91 20.36
C ALA A 48 19.19 12.44 19.91
N PRO A 49 19.68 11.45 20.68
CA PRO A 49 19.37 10.06 20.43
C PRO A 49 17.85 9.81 20.39
N LEU A 50 17.42 8.97 19.45
CA LEU A 50 16.05 8.45 19.42
C LEU A 50 15.87 7.52 20.64
N GLU A 51 14.86 7.78 21.48
CA GLU A 51 14.73 7.04 22.73
C GLU A 51 14.11 5.65 22.53
N ARG A 52 13.22 5.51 21.55
CA ARG A 52 12.60 4.23 21.20
C ARG A 52 12.17 4.22 19.74
N LEU A 53 12.39 3.08 19.08
CA LEU A 53 11.83 2.73 17.79
C LEU A 53 11.13 1.37 17.92
N GLU A 54 9.86 1.32 17.57
CA GLU A 54 9.09 0.10 17.39
C GLU A 54 8.58 0.06 15.95
N LEU A 55 8.61 -1.14 15.37
CA LEU A 55 8.04 -1.43 14.07
C LEU A 55 7.02 -2.56 14.22
N GLY A 56 5.78 -2.34 13.79
CA GLY A 56 4.74 -3.36 13.74
C GLY A 56 4.64 -3.94 12.33
N GLY A 57 4.54 -5.26 12.21
CA GLY A 57 4.26 -5.88 10.92
C GLY A 57 2.84 -5.59 10.43
N LYS A 58 2.53 -6.01 9.20
CA LYS A 58 1.19 -5.94 8.61
C LYS A 58 0.89 -7.20 7.85
N THR A 59 -0.39 -7.49 7.67
CA THR A 59 -0.85 -8.61 6.86
C THR A 59 -2.12 -8.22 6.13
N GLU A 60 -2.11 -8.41 4.82
CA GLU A 60 -3.26 -8.19 3.94
C GLU A 60 -3.49 -9.42 3.07
N GLN A 61 -4.75 -9.68 2.75
CA GLN A 61 -5.15 -10.71 1.82
C GLN A 61 -6.36 -10.20 1.04
N VAL A 62 -6.31 -10.29 -0.28
CA VAL A 62 -7.46 -9.95 -1.11
C VAL A 62 -8.57 -10.98 -0.86
N GLN A 63 -9.80 -10.48 -0.70
CA GLN A 63 -10.98 -11.32 -0.63
C GLN A 63 -11.97 -10.86 -1.70
N THR A 64 -12.59 -11.81 -2.39
CA THR A 64 -13.64 -11.52 -3.36
C THR A 64 -14.93 -12.18 -2.95
N SER A 65 -16.04 -11.55 -3.34
CA SER A 65 -17.38 -12.09 -3.14
C SER A 65 -17.88 -12.89 -4.35
N GLY A 66 -17.17 -12.84 -5.48
CA GLY A 66 -17.56 -13.50 -6.73
C GLY A 66 -18.59 -12.69 -7.53
N LYS A 67 -18.70 -11.39 -7.29
CA LYS A 67 -19.58 -10.46 -8.01
C LYS A 67 -19.09 -10.16 -9.41
N ASN A 68 -17.78 -10.14 -9.64
CA ASN A 68 -17.27 -9.87 -10.97
C ASN A 68 -17.55 -11.07 -11.90
N LEU A 69 -18.36 -10.83 -12.91
CA LEU A 69 -18.80 -11.81 -13.90
C LEU A 69 -17.94 -11.81 -15.17
N ALA A 70 -17.08 -10.79 -15.36
CA ALA A 70 -16.30 -10.61 -16.57
C ALA A 70 -14.85 -11.05 -16.37
N ASN A 71 -14.42 -12.07 -17.10
CA ASN A 71 -13.02 -12.49 -17.12
C ASN A 71 -12.19 -11.59 -18.06
N ALA A 72 -11.61 -10.53 -17.51
CA ALA A 72 -10.81 -9.58 -18.26
C ALA A 72 -9.51 -10.18 -18.84
N ASN A 73 -9.04 -11.34 -18.34
CA ASN A 73 -7.84 -12.01 -18.84
C ASN A 73 -8.08 -12.77 -20.16
N VAL A 74 -9.35 -12.96 -20.54
CA VAL A 74 -9.73 -13.52 -21.84
C VAL A 74 -10.14 -12.36 -22.74
N TYR A 75 -9.20 -11.88 -23.54
CA TYR A 75 -9.45 -10.79 -24.48
C TYR A 75 -8.96 -11.12 -25.89
N GLU A 76 -9.63 -10.49 -26.85
CA GLU A 76 -9.21 -10.43 -28.24
C GLU A 76 -8.59 -9.07 -28.52
N GLN A 77 -7.49 -9.06 -29.26
CA GLN A 77 -6.88 -7.83 -29.72
C GLN A 77 -7.78 -7.21 -30.80
N GLY A 78 -8.27 -6.00 -30.53
CA GLY A 78 -9.03 -5.23 -31.50
C GLY A 78 -10.11 -4.37 -30.89
N TYR A 79 -10.45 -3.33 -31.64
CA TYR A 79 -11.40 -2.31 -31.22
C TYR A 79 -12.77 -2.56 -31.82
N LEU A 80 -13.80 -2.50 -30.97
CA LEU A 80 -15.19 -2.58 -31.39
C LEU A 80 -15.58 -1.33 -32.22
N THR A 81 -15.83 -1.55 -33.51
CA THR A 81 -16.06 -0.48 -34.48
C THR A 81 -17.40 0.24 -34.34
N SER A 82 -18.46 -0.46 -33.92
CA SER A 82 -19.81 0.10 -33.77
C SER A 82 -20.45 -0.23 -32.43
N VAL A 83 -21.40 0.61 -32.03
CA VAL A 83 -22.33 0.38 -30.90
C VAL A 83 -23.80 0.47 -31.33
N ASN A 84 -24.05 0.62 -32.63
CA ASN A 84 -25.39 0.87 -33.16
C ASN A 84 -26.18 -0.43 -33.32
N ALA A 85 -27.46 -0.40 -32.96
CA ALA A 85 -28.35 -1.53 -33.15
C ALA A 85 -28.47 -1.94 -34.63
N GLY A 86 -28.41 -3.24 -34.90
CA GLY A 86 -28.47 -3.82 -36.24
C GLY A 86 -27.11 -4.04 -36.91
N ASP A 87 -26.04 -3.40 -36.42
CA ASP A 87 -24.68 -3.65 -36.93
C ASP A 87 -24.16 -5.00 -36.41
N LYS A 88 -23.30 -5.66 -37.19
CA LYS A 88 -22.55 -6.82 -36.69
C LYS A 88 -21.32 -6.38 -35.92
N VAL A 89 -20.98 -7.11 -34.86
CA VAL A 89 -19.70 -6.94 -34.17
C VAL A 89 -18.57 -7.14 -35.18
N SER A 90 -17.67 -6.17 -35.21
CA SER A 90 -16.46 -6.19 -36.03
C SER A 90 -15.33 -5.51 -35.27
N LEU A 91 -14.18 -6.19 -35.22
CA LEU A 91 -12.98 -5.75 -34.53
C LEU A 91 -11.92 -5.28 -35.52
N THR A 92 -11.25 -4.17 -35.21
CA THR A 92 -10.13 -3.66 -36.01
C THR A 92 -8.81 -3.82 -35.25
N GLN A 93 -7.82 -4.44 -35.90
CA GLN A 93 -6.52 -4.79 -35.28
C GLN A 93 -5.48 -3.67 -35.32
N MET A 94 -5.77 -2.53 -35.97
CA MET A 94 -4.81 -1.42 -36.11
C MET A 94 -4.57 -0.63 -34.81
N GLN A 95 -5.26 -0.97 -33.72
CA GLN A 95 -5.19 -0.28 -32.44
C GLN A 95 -4.82 -1.28 -31.34
N LYS A 96 -3.92 -0.90 -30.40
CA LYS A 96 -3.62 -1.65 -29.16
C LYS A 96 -4.82 -1.56 -28.18
N SER A 97 -5.94 -2.05 -28.65
CA SER A 97 -7.23 -2.09 -27.99
C SER A 97 -7.49 -3.52 -27.58
N PHE A 98 -8.25 -3.70 -26.50
CA PHE A 98 -8.73 -5.02 -26.13
C PHE A 98 -10.25 -5.02 -26.11
N THR A 99 -10.80 -6.14 -26.53
CA THR A 99 -12.23 -6.43 -26.41
C THR A 99 -12.37 -7.77 -25.71
N THR A 100 -13.25 -7.83 -24.72
CA THR A 100 -13.65 -9.09 -24.07
C THR A 100 -15.15 -9.26 -24.22
N ASN A 101 -15.62 -10.49 -24.04
CA ASN A 101 -17.04 -10.79 -24.05
C ASN A 101 -17.41 -11.85 -23.02
N MET A 102 -18.68 -11.86 -22.66
CA MET A 102 -19.26 -12.86 -21.76
C MET A 102 -20.66 -13.24 -22.20
N GLU A 103 -21.08 -14.48 -21.91
CA GLU A 103 -22.44 -14.91 -22.14
C GLU A 103 -23.40 -14.30 -21.09
N VAL A 104 -24.57 -13.85 -21.54
CA VAL A 104 -25.59 -13.22 -20.69
C VAL A 104 -26.97 -13.85 -20.83
N SER A 105 -27.09 -14.98 -21.54
CA SER A 105 -28.36 -15.68 -21.80
C SER A 105 -29.18 -15.94 -20.52
N SER A 106 -28.52 -16.34 -19.43
CA SER A 106 -29.16 -16.65 -18.14
C SER A 106 -29.54 -15.42 -17.30
N MET A 107 -29.18 -14.22 -17.76
CA MET A 107 -29.35 -12.95 -17.06
C MET A 107 -30.27 -11.97 -17.79
N GLN A 108 -30.89 -12.41 -18.89
CA GLN A 108 -31.87 -11.62 -19.64
C GLN A 108 -32.95 -11.01 -18.74
N GLY A 109 -33.22 -9.71 -18.93
CA GLY A 109 -34.18 -8.95 -18.14
C GLY A 109 -33.72 -8.57 -16.73
N LYS A 110 -32.56 -9.03 -16.27
CA LYS A 110 -31.93 -8.54 -15.02
C LYS A 110 -31.18 -7.24 -15.28
N ASN A 111 -30.90 -6.53 -14.19
CA ASN A 111 -30.06 -5.33 -14.22
C ASN A 111 -28.61 -5.70 -13.90
N VAL A 112 -27.69 -5.11 -14.65
CA VAL A 112 -26.25 -5.17 -14.39
C VAL A 112 -25.67 -3.76 -14.26
N SER A 113 -24.55 -3.67 -13.57
CA SER A 113 -23.66 -2.52 -13.59
C SER A 113 -22.31 -2.94 -14.15
N VAL A 114 -21.62 -1.99 -14.77
CA VAL A 114 -20.28 -2.18 -15.33
C VAL A 114 -19.39 -1.05 -14.84
N SER A 115 -18.24 -1.38 -14.29
CA SER A 115 -17.19 -0.42 -13.98
C SER A 115 -15.91 -0.80 -14.66
N VAL A 116 -15.21 0.22 -15.15
CA VAL A 116 -13.94 0.03 -15.84
C VAL A 116 -12.96 1.09 -15.40
N ARG A 117 -11.78 0.66 -14.95
CA ARG A 117 -10.61 1.53 -14.77
C ARG A 117 -9.53 1.14 -15.75
N THR A 118 -8.92 2.12 -16.40
CA THR A 118 -7.82 1.95 -17.35
C THR A 118 -6.60 2.73 -16.87
N LYS A 119 -5.40 2.28 -17.25
CA LYS A 119 -4.15 3.02 -16.95
C LYS A 119 -4.18 4.43 -17.55
N GLU A 120 -4.56 4.52 -18.82
CA GLU A 120 -4.64 5.76 -19.58
C GLU A 120 -6.08 6.24 -19.79
N LYS A 121 -6.22 7.53 -20.10
CA LYS A 121 -7.49 8.15 -20.47
C LYS A 121 -7.94 7.62 -21.81
N THR A 122 -9.06 6.90 -21.84
CA THR A 122 -9.50 6.23 -23.06
C THR A 122 -11.00 5.98 -23.10
N GLY A 123 -11.53 5.84 -24.31
CA GLY A 123 -12.94 5.57 -24.57
C GLY A 123 -13.31 4.14 -24.22
N LYS A 124 -14.53 3.97 -23.69
CA LYS A 124 -15.02 2.70 -23.15
C LYS A 124 -16.38 2.39 -23.74
N LYS A 125 -16.56 1.16 -24.23
CA LYS A 125 -17.77 0.72 -24.91
C LYS A 125 -18.27 -0.57 -24.30
N TYR A 126 -19.59 -0.72 -24.31
CA TYR A 126 -20.19 -2.03 -24.22
C TYR A 126 -21.31 -2.18 -25.25
N VAL A 127 -21.54 -3.40 -25.70
CA VAL A 127 -22.70 -3.76 -26.54
C VAL A 127 -23.29 -5.09 -26.08
N PHE A 128 -24.62 -5.20 -26.15
CA PHE A 128 -25.30 -6.49 -26.10
C PHE A 128 -25.60 -6.97 -27.50
N THR A 129 -25.41 -8.26 -27.75
CA THR A 129 -25.65 -8.87 -29.06
C THR A 129 -26.54 -10.09 -28.96
N ASP A 130 -27.14 -10.48 -30.07
CA ASP A 130 -27.77 -11.78 -30.22
C ASP A 130 -26.73 -12.89 -30.51
N GLU A 131 -27.21 -14.10 -30.82
CA GLU A 131 -26.39 -15.28 -31.13
C GLU A 131 -25.56 -15.16 -32.41
N THR A 132 -25.91 -14.23 -33.30
CA THR A 132 -25.20 -13.96 -34.56
C THR A 132 -24.21 -12.81 -34.46
N ASP A 133 -23.98 -12.32 -33.24
CA ASP A 133 -23.20 -11.13 -32.91
C ASP A 133 -23.74 -9.85 -33.58
N THR A 134 -25.07 -9.80 -33.81
CA THR A 134 -25.74 -8.57 -34.22
C THR A 134 -26.06 -7.73 -32.98
N ILE A 135 -25.66 -6.46 -33.00
CA ILE A 135 -25.82 -5.53 -31.88
C ILE A 135 -27.30 -5.23 -31.67
N ILE A 136 -27.76 -5.42 -30.43
CA ILE A 136 -29.11 -5.08 -29.98
C ILE A 136 -29.12 -3.66 -29.43
N THR A 137 -28.12 -3.34 -28.61
CA THR A 137 -27.94 -2.03 -28.01
C THR A 137 -26.49 -1.87 -27.54
N GLY A 138 -26.05 -0.63 -27.42
CA GLY A 138 -24.68 -0.33 -27.02
C GLY A 138 -24.55 1.10 -26.53
N VAL A 139 -23.50 1.33 -25.75
CA VAL A 139 -23.12 2.66 -25.28
C VAL A 139 -21.63 2.84 -25.52
N PHE A 140 -21.28 4.05 -25.93
CA PHE A 140 -19.91 4.50 -26.02
C PHE A 140 -19.72 5.70 -25.10
N ASP A 141 -18.93 5.52 -24.05
CA ASP A 141 -18.38 6.62 -23.28
C ASP A 141 -17.13 7.14 -24.02
N THR A 142 -17.30 8.26 -24.70
CA THR A 142 -16.21 9.03 -25.32
C THR A 142 -15.38 9.79 -24.29
N GLY A 143 -15.85 9.85 -23.04
CA GLY A 143 -15.19 10.52 -21.93
C GLY A 143 -13.76 10.02 -21.78
N SER A 144 -12.81 10.88 -22.10
CA SER A 144 -11.36 10.64 -21.98
C SER A 144 -10.92 10.64 -20.52
N ASN A 145 -11.55 9.79 -19.71
CA ASN A 145 -11.24 9.53 -18.32
C ASN A 145 -10.60 8.15 -18.19
N ASN A 146 -9.90 7.95 -17.09
CA ASN A 146 -9.35 6.64 -16.73
C ASN A 146 -10.38 5.75 -16.01
N TYR A 147 -11.58 6.25 -15.71
CA TYR A 147 -12.61 5.51 -15.00
C TYR A 147 -14.01 5.85 -15.55
N SER A 148 -14.84 4.82 -15.75
CA SER A 148 -16.25 4.98 -16.10
C SER A 148 -17.13 3.95 -15.41
N GLU A 149 -18.38 4.33 -15.17
CA GLU A 149 -19.43 3.48 -14.61
C GLU A 149 -20.67 3.52 -15.51
N PHE A 150 -21.20 2.35 -15.83
CA PHE A 150 -22.49 2.17 -16.48
C PHE A 150 -23.42 1.48 -15.48
N LYS A 151 -24.43 2.20 -15.00
CA LYS A 151 -25.30 1.75 -13.90
C LYS A 151 -26.69 1.37 -14.40
N ASN A 152 -27.33 0.43 -13.70
CA ASN A 152 -28.72 0.06 -13.92
C ASN A 152 -29.05 -0.33 -15.37
N ILE A 153 -28.17 -1.11 -16.01
CA ILE A 153 -28.32 -1.53 -17.40
C ILE A 153 -29.21 -2.77 -17.42
N THR A 154 -30.40 -2.68 -18.00
CA THR A 154 -31.27 -3.86 -18.19
C THR A 154 -30.76 -4.70 -19.35
N ILE A 155 -30.44 -5.97 -19.11
CA ILE A 155 -30.02 -6.90 -20.16
C ILE A 155 -31.21 -7.16 -21.11
N PRO A 156 -31.08 -6.91 -22.42
CA PRO A 156 -32.16 -7.16 -23.38
C PRO A 156 -32.62 -8.63 -23.38
N LYS A 157 -33.93 -8.87 -23.58
CA LYS A 157 -34.52 -10.21 -23.54
C LYS A 157 -33.99 -11.18 -24.60
N ASN A 158 -33.43 -10.67 -25.69
CA ASN A 158 -32.81 -11.46 -26.75
C ASN A 158 -31.27 -11.43 -26.73
N ALA A 159 -30.66 -10.79 -25.71
CA ALA A 159 -29.21 -10.73 -25.60
C ALA A 159 -28.61 -12.09 -25.24
N LYS A 160 -27.53 -12.44 -25.93
CA LYS A 160 -26.74 -13.66 -25.72
C LYS A 160 -25.35 -13.34 -25.22
N LYS A 161 -24.73 -12.27 -25.71
CA LYS A 161 -23.41 -11.84 -25.25
C LYS A 161 -23.41 -10.36 -24.86
N LEU A 162 -22.53 -10.03 -23.93
CA LEU A 162 -22.08 -8.68 -23.63
C LEU A 162 -20.64 -8.57 -24.10
N PHE A 163 -20.35 -7.66 -25.02
CA PHE A 163 -18.98 -7.28 -25.38
C PHE A 163 -18.61 -5.99 -24.65
N PHE A 164 -17.37 -5.92 -24.20
CA PHE A 164 -16.78 -4.73 -23.63
C PHE A 164 -15.47 -4.42 -24.35
N SER A 165 -15.26 -3.15 -24.69
CA SER A 165 -14.09 -2.71 -25.47
C SER A 165 -13.54 -1.40 -24.95
N VAL A 166 -12.21 -1.29 -24.86
CA VAL A 166 -11.52 -0.03 -24.60
C VAL A 166 -10.69 0.37 -25.82
N THR A 167 -10.63 1.66 -26.10
CA THR A 167 -9.68 2.18 -27.09
C THR A 167 -8.26 2.30 -26.49
N TYR A 168 -7.23 2.45 -27.33
CA TYR A 168 -5.86 2.91 -27.02
C TYR A 168 -5.08 2.24 -25.87
N ASP A 169 -3.90 1.66 -26.15
CA ASP A 169 -2.76 1.30 -25.27
C ASP A 169 -3.05 0.97 -23.78
N ALA A 170 -4.24 0.47 -23.43
CA ALA A 170 -4.78 0.42 -22.07
C ALA A 170 -4.83 -1.00 -21.48
N GLN A 171 -4.26 -1.98 -22.18
CA GLN A 171 -4.39 -3.39 -21.84
C GLN A 171 -3.81 -3.72 -20.44
N GLU A 172 -2.70 -3.09 -20.07
CA GLU A 172 -2.09 -3.30 -18.76
C GLU A 172 -2.93 -2.64 -17.65
N ASN A 173 -3.24 -3.41 -16.62
CA ASN A 173 -3.93 -2.95 -15.41
C ASN A 173 -5.35 -2.40 -15.65
N THR A 174 -6.07 -2.94 -16.65
CA THR A 174 -7.50 -2.64 -16.77
C THR A 174 -8.31 -3.44 -15.75
N GLU A 175 -9.01 -2.71 -14.89
CA GLU A 175 -9.94 -3.27 -13.91
C GLU A 175 -11.35 -3.21 -14.50
N LEU A 176 -11.81 -4.29 -15.14
CA LEU A 176 -13.18 -4.44 -15.61
C LEU A 176 -13.99 -5.29 -14.64
N GLN A 177 -15.11 -4.75 -14.17
CA GLN A 177 -16.10 -5.50 -13.40
C GLN A 177 -17.48 -5.35 -14.02
N VAL A 178 -18.11 -6.49 -14.25
CA VAL A 178 -19.54 -6.60 -14.58
C VAL A 178 -20.19 -7.33 -13.42
N GLU A 179 -21.25 -6.77 -12.84
CA GLU A 179 -21.93 -7.38 -11.70
C GLU A 179 -23.45 -7.23 -11.82
N LEU A 180 -24.19 -8.15 -11.19
CA LEU A 180 -25.64 -8.05 -11.08
C LEU A 180 -26.03 -6.96 -10.09
N GLY A 181 -26.96 -6.11 -10.49
CA GLY A 181 -27.46 -5.02 -9.65
C GLY A 181 -27.59 -3.71 -10.41
N THR A 182 -27.92 -2.65 -9.66
CA THR A 182 -28.15 -1.31 -10.21
C THR A 182 -27.04 -0.33 -9.85
N THR A 183 -26.13 -0.72 -8.96
CA THR A 183 -25.02 0.07 -8.43
C THR A 183 -23.69 -0.59 -8.76
N VAL A 184 -22.62 0.20 -8.83
CA VAL A 184 -21.24 -0.29 -8.94
C VAL A 184 -20.67 -0.46 -7.53
N THR A 185 -19.97 -1.56 -7.29
CA THR A 185 -19.17 -1.82 -6.09
C THR A 185 -17.67 -1.66 -6.36
N THR A 186 -16.85 -1.68 -5.30
CA THR A 186 -15.39 -1.66 -5.44
C THR A 186 -14.94 -2.83 -6.30
N TYR A 187 -13.93 -2.58 -7.15
CA TYR A 187 -13.38 -3.59 -8.03
C TYR A 187 -12.91 -4.83 -7.24
N GLU A 188 -13.32 -6.01 -7.69
CA GLU A 188 -12.73 -7.30 -7.35
C GLU A 188 -12.36 -8.07 -8.64
N PRO A 189 -11.27 -8.85 -8.64
CA PRO A 189 -10.89 -9.66 -9.79
C PRO A 189 -11.93 -10.75 -10.07
N TYR A 190 -11.96 -11.21 -11.32
CA TYR A 190 -12.83 -12.32 -11.71
C TYR A 190 -12.38 -13.63 -11.08
N THR A 191 -13.23 -14.21 -10.23
CA THR A 191 -13.00 -15.48 -9.54
C THR A 191 -14.10 -16.51 -9.87
N GLY A 192 -14.46 -16.60 -11.16
CA GLY A 192 -15.43 -17.61 -11.62
C GLY A 192 -16.86 -17.40 -11.11
N GLY A 193 -17.19 -16.21 -10.62
CA GLY A 193 -18.45 -15.94 -9.94
C GLY A 193 -18.53 -16.53 -8.52
N LYS A 194 -17.40 -16.94 -7.93
CA LYS A 194 -17.30 -17.55 -6.60
C LYS A 194 -16.50 -16.67 -5.65
N PRO A 195 -16.81 -16.66 -4.34
CA PRO A 195 -15.96 -16.01 -3.35
C PRO A 195 -14.54 -16.58 -3.35
N SER A 196 -13.55 -15.75 -3.03
CA SER A 196 -12.16 -16.16 -2.82
C SER A 196 -11.56 -15.50 -1.57
N PRO A 197 -10.53 -16.07 -0.92
CA PRO A 197 -9.72 -17.23 -1.31
C PRO A 197 -10.51 -18.55 -1.47
N SER A 198 -10.04 -19.43 -2.36
CA SER A 198 -10.60 -20.77 -2.56
C SER A 198 -9.55 -21.66 -3.26
N PRO A 199 -9.70 -22.99 -3.29
CA PRO A 199 -8.76 -23.84 -4.01
C PRO A 199 -8.68 -23.53 -5.53
N GLU A 200 -9.81 -23.12 -6.13
CA GLU A 200 -9.85 -22.73 -7.55
C GLU A 200 -9.26 -21.33 -7.80
N TYR A 201 -9.37 -20.45 -6.80
CA TYR A 201 -8.92 -19.05 -6.85
C TYR A 201 -8.16 -18.69 -5.57
N PRO A 202 -6.91 -19.14 -5.42
CA PRO A 202 -6.13 -18.82 -4.26
C PRO A 202 -5.80 -17.32 -4.20
N GLN A 203 -5.76 -16.75 -3.01
CA GLN A 203 -5.40 -15.34 -2.80
C GLN A 203 -4.16 -15.25 -1.92
N GLU A 204 -3.13 -14.58 -2.46
CA GLU A 204 -1.86 -14.39 -1.78
C GLU A 204 -2.03 -13.63 -0.46
N ILE A 205 -1.35 -14.11 0.59
CA ILE A 205 -1.22 -13.42 1.86
C ILE A 205 0.06 -12.58 1.82
N LYS A 206 -0.11 -11.26 1.87
CA LYS A 206 0.99 -10.30 1.87
C LYS A 206 1.35 -9.92 3.29
N SER A 207 2.62 -9.78 3.61
CA SER A 207 3.10 -9.32 4.92
C SER A 207 4.34 -8.45 4.78
N VAL A 208 4.66 -7.70 5.84
CA VAL A 208 5.84 -6.83 5.87
C VAL A 208 7.11 -7.68 5.78
N GLY A 209 8.12 -7.16 5.07
CA GLY A 209 9.44 -7.77 4.93
C GLY A 209 9.71 -8.14 3.47
N LYS A 210 10.75 -7.54 2.90
CA LYS A 210 11.21 -7.86 1.55
C LYS A 210 12.19 -9.03 1.60
N TRP A 211 11.93 -10.08 0.84
CA TRP A 211 12.88 -11.19 0.73
C TRP A 211 14.21 -10.74 0.10
N ASN A 212 15.32 -11.05 0.76
CA ASN A 212 16.67 -10.83 0.27
C ASN A 212 17.31 -12.19 -0.06
N GLU A 213 17.49 -12.47 -1.36
CA GLU A 213 18.04 -13.73 -1.85
C GLU A 213 19.48 -13.99 -1.39
N GLU A 214 20.31 -12.96 -1.25
CA GLU A 214 21.72 -13.13 -0.87
C GLU A 214 21.86 -13.51 0.61
N LYS A 215 21.05 -12.90 1.47
CA LYS A 215 21.08 -13.13 2.92
C LYS A 215 20.17 -14.26 3.38
N GLN A 216 19.23 -14.69 2.53
CA GLN A 216 18.18 -15.65 2.88
C GLN A 216 17.38 -15.19 4.12
N LYS A 217 17.02 -13.89 4.14
CA LYS A 217 16.28 -13.22 5.20
C LYS A 217 15.28 -12.24 4.62
N TYR A 218 14.28 -11.90 5.39
CA TYR A 218 13.42 -10.75 5.13
C TYR A 218 14.06 -9.48 5.68
N GLU A 219 13.89 -8.36 4.97
CA GLU A 219 14.46 -7.07 5.35
C GLU A 219 13.39 -6.00 5.47
N VAL A 220 13.53 -5.15 6.49
CA VAL A 220 12.81 -3.88 6.63
C VAL A 220 13.84 -2.76 6.64
N SER A 221 13.66 -1.77 5.77
CA SER A 221 14.58 -0.64 5.65
C SER A 221 13.97 0.59 6.30
N VAL A 222 14.64 1.15 7.31
CA VAL A 222 14.28 2.40 7.97
C VAL A 222 15.25 3.49 7.54
N LYS A 223 14.71 4.66 7.27
CA LYS A 223 15.47 5.87 6.96
C LYS A 223 15.02 6.98 7.88
N VAL A 224 15.97 7.64 8.51
CA VAL A 224 15.76 8.81 9.37
C VAL A 224 16.43 9.99 8.70
N THR A 225 15.65 10.96 8.21
CA THR A 225 16.17 12.18 7.59
C THR A 225 15.87 13.42 8.42
N GLY A 226 16.65 14.46 8.20
CA GLY A 226 16.27 15.80 8.65
C GLY A 226 15.09 16.35 7.84
N LYS A 227 14.80 17.62 8.08
CA LYS A 227 13.74 18.37 7.39
C LYS A 227 13.89 18.38 5.87
N ASN A 228 15.11 18.58 5.39
CA ASN A 228 15.39 18.63 3.96
C ASN A 228 15.50 17.21 3.41
N LEU A 229 14.58 16.85 2.53
CA LEU A 229 14.45 15.53 1.90
C LEU A 229 15.26 15.41 0.61
N LEU A 230 15.86 16.51 0.14
CA LEU A 230 16.56 16.56 -1.14
C LEU A 230 18.07 16.37 -0.97
N ASN A 231 18.60 15.26 -1.50
CA ASN A 231 20.03 15.02 -1.59
C ASN A 231 20.52 15.04 -3.05
N LEU A 232 20.92 16.22 -3.52
CA LEU A 232 21.47 16.40 -4.88
C LEU A 232 22.87 15.78 -5.07
N GLN A 233 23.53 15.32 -4.01
CA GLN A 233 24.82 14.62 -4.12
C GLN A 233 24.64 13.12 -4.38
N LYS A 234 23.47 12.57 -4.05
CA LYS A 234 23.11 11.19 -4.38
C LYS A 234 22.68 11.11 -5.84
N GLU A 235 22.90 9.96 -6.46
CA GLU A 235 22.29 9.64 -7.75
C GLU A 235 20.77 9.83 -7.69
N SER A 236 20.22 10.44 -8.75
CA SER A 236 18.79 10.66 -8.90
C SER A 236 18.05 9.34 -9.10
N ASP A 237 16.88 9.19 -8.50
CA ASP A 237 16.02 8.00 -8.64
C ASP A 237 15.58 7.77 -10.11
N VAL A 238 15.47 8.86 -10.87
CA VAL A 238 15.22 8.85 -12.31
C VAL A 238 16.38 9.54 -13.01
N ASN A 239 17.04 8.85 -13.93
CA ASN A 239 18.26 9.31 -14.60
C ASN A 239 18.11 9.23 -16.13
N GLY A 240 17.83 10.36 -16.77
CA GLY A 240 17.70 10.51 -18.22
C GLY A 240 18.04 11.92 -18.67
N ILE A 241 17.31 12.44 -19.68
CA ILE A 241 17.40 13.87 -20.07
C ILE A 241 16.98 14.79 -18.91
N TYR A 242 16.10 14.28 -18.06
CA TYR A 242 15.75 14.86 -16.78
C TYR A 242 16.30 13.98 -15.67
N ARG A 243 16.65 14.62 -14.55
CA ARG A 243 17.04 13.96 -13.32
C ARG A 243 16.02 14.27 -12.24
N GLY A 244 15.43 13.22 -11.67
CA GLY A 244 14.39 13.31 -10.66
C GLY A 244 14.82 12.67 -9.34
N TRP A 245 14.70 13.43 -8.24
CA TRP A 245 14.85 12.93 -6.87
C TRP A 245 13.48 12.87 -6.22
N LYS A 246 13.09 11.69 -5.74
CA LYS A 246 11.81 11.47 -5.07
C LYS A 246 11.88 12.02 -3.64
N CYS A 247 11.14 13.08 -3.39
CA CYS A 247 11.02 13.71 -2.07
C CYS A 247 9.59 13.60 -1.49
N GLY A 248 8.61 13.17 -2.29
CA GLY A 248 7.23 12.97 -1.87
C GLY A 248 6.67 11.58 -2.19
N ASP A 249 5.49 11.32 -1.64
CA ASP A 249 4.72 10.06 -1.71
C ASP A 249 3.24 10.30 -2.08
N GLY A 250 2.90 11.52 -2.49
CA GLY A 250 1.52 11.93 -2.79
C GLY A 250 0.99 12.99 -1.83
N GLU A 251 1.57 13.11 -0.64
CA GLU A 251 1.33 14.27 0.22
C GLU A 251 1.98 15.55 -0.34
N LYS A 252 1.55 16.71 0.19
CA LYS A 252 2.11 17.99 -0.22
C LYS A 252 3.56 18.12 0.27
N ILE A 253 4.41 18.52 -0.66
CA ILE A 253 5.79 18.93 -0.41
C ILE A 253 5.98 20.37 -0.89
N THR A 254 6.88 21.09 -0.24
CA THR A 254 7.31 22.42 -0.64
C THR A 254 8.77 22.35 -1.07
N LEU A 255 9.06 22.79 -2.30
CA LEU A 255 10.41 23.02 -2.80
C LEU A 255 10.70 24.52 -2.70
N SER A 256 11.83 24.89 -2.12
CA SER A 256 12.26 26.27 -1.97
C SER A 256 13.71 26.47 -2.40
N ILE A 257 14.00 27.68 -2.88
CA ILE A 257 15.35 28.15 -3.18
C ILE A 257 15.63 29.45 -2.44
N LYS A 258 16.83 29.54 -1.85
CA LYS A 258 17.37 30.78 -1.29
C LYS A 258 18.68 31.11 -2.01
N ASP A 259 18.73 32.31 -2.58
CA ASP A 259 19.90 32.79 -3.31
C ASP A 259 21.06 33.05 -2.35
N LYS A 260 22.23 32.49 -2.66
CA LYS A 260 23.47 32.70 -1.90
C LYS A 260 24.15 34.02 -2.23
N ASN A 261 23.59 34.81 -3.14
CA ASN A 261 24.18 36.01 -3.73
C ASN A 261 25.53 35.73 -4.42
N ASN A 262 25.64 34.58 -5.07
CA ASN A 262 26.83 34.17 -5.81
C ASN A 262 26.65 34.41 -7.33
N ASN A 263 27.74 34.62 -8.07
CA ASN A 263 27.76 34.88 -9.52
C ASN A 263 27.76 33.61 -10.38
N ALA A 264 27.30 32.47 -9.85
CA ALA A 264 27.23 31.23 -10.61
C ALA A 264 26.28 31.38 -11.82
N ASP A 265 26.77 31.03 -13.01
CA ASP A 265 25.99 31.09 -14.25
C ASP A 265 25.01 29.92 -14.33
N ILE A 266 23.74 30.22 -14.06
CA ILE A 266 22.62 29.27 -14.14
C ILE A 266 21.92 29.28 -15.51
N SER A 267 22.48 29.92 -16.55
CA SER A 267 21.89 29.94 -17.88
C SER A 267 21.60 28.51 -18.37
N GLY A 268 20.37 28.29 -18.85
CA GLY A 268 19.91 26.98 -19.31
C GLY A 268 19.64 25.95 -18.20
N CYS A 269 19.72 26.32 -16.91
CA CYS A 269 19.36 25.42 -15.81
C CYS A 269 17.84 25.44 -15.57
N PHE A 270 17.27 24.28 -15.25
CA PHE A 270 15.87 24.15 -14.84
C PHE A 270 15.79 23.39 -13.52
N LEU A 271 14.93 23.85 -12.61
CA LEU A 271 14.69 23.24 -11.30
C LEU A 271 13.23 23.40 -10.93
N GLY A 272 12.54 22.30 -10.63
CA GLY A 272 11.11 22.33 -10.37
C GLY A 272 10.58 21.05 -9.73
N LEU A 273 9.27 20.98 -9.56
CA LEU A 273 8.55 19.80 -9.10
C LEU A 273 7.83 19.11 -10.26
N SER A 274 7.97 17.80 -10.40
CA SER A 274 7.32 17.00 -11.45
C SER A 274 6.67 15.72 -10.92
N LYS A 275 5.72 15.20 -11.70
CA LYS A 275 4.98 13.98 -11.36
C LYS A 275 5.85 12.71 -11.40
N ASN A 276 6.80 12.63 -12.34
CA ASN A 276 7.53 11.40 -12.67
C ASN A 276 9.05 11.56 -12.74
N GLY A 277 9.59 12.77 -12.65
CA GLY A 277 11.04 13.01 -12.66
C GLY A 277 11.72 12.89 -14.04
N ASP A 278 11.03 12.41 -15.08
CA ASP A 278 11.61 12.06 -16.38
C ASP A 278 11.30 13.04 -17.53
N SER A 279 10.30 13.91 -17.39
CA SER A 279 9.83 14.76 -18.48
C SER A 279 8.92 15.90 -18.04
N ALA A 280 8.73 16.87 -18.94
CA ALA A 280 7.82 18.00 -18.72
C ALA A 280 6.33 17.68 -19.00
N SER A 281 6.04 16.59 -19.72
CA SER A 281 4.69 16.23 -20.17
C SER A 281 3.76 15.80 -19.04
N GLY A 282 4.32 15.31 -17.92
CA GLY A 282 3.59 14.95 -16.70
C GLY A 282 3.14 16.14 -15.85
N GLY A 283 3.44 17.37 -16.27
CA GLY A 283 3.24 18.60 -15.51
C GLY A 283 4.45 18.92 -14.63
N VAL A 284 5.03 20.11 -14.83
CA VAL A 284 6.17 20.59 -14.05
C VAL A 284 5.89 22.00 -13.54
N LEU A 285 6.22 22.23 -12.27
CA LEU A 285 6.20 23.54 -11.64
C LEU A 285 7.64 24.03 -11.48
N TRP A 286 8.10 24.84 -12.43
CA TRP A 286 9.46 25.37 -12.45
C TRP A 286 9.64 26.52 -11.46
N LEU A 287 10.61 26.38 -10.55
CA LEU A 287 11.16 27.50 -9.77
C LEU A 287 12.21 28.24 -10.61
N VAL A 288 13.03 27.49 -11.35
CA VAL A 288 14.01 28.01 -12.31
C VAL A 288 13.70 27.45 -13.69
N ASP A 289 13.61 28.32 -14.68
CA ASP A 289 13.28 28.00 -16.07
C ASP A 289 14.32 28.66 -16.99
N SER A 290 15.20 27.84 -17.59
CA SER A 290 16.33 28.29 -18.42
C SER A 290 17.23 29.35 -17.75
N GLY A 291 17.43 29.22 -16.44
CA GLY A 291 18.20 30.17 -15.62
C GLY A 291 17.43 31.38 -15.10
N ILE A 292 16.14 31.52 -15.43
CA ILE A 292 15.26 32.57 -14.90
C ILE A 292 14.55 32.05 -13.66
N ILE A 293 14.69 32.76 -12.53
CA ILE A 293 13.93 32.46 -11.31
C ILE A 293 12.48 32.93 -11.51
N LYS A 294 11.54 31.98 -11.58
CA LYS A 294 10.11 32.23 -11.77
C LYS A 294 9.41 32.46 -10.43
N VAL A 295 9.71 31.60 -9.46
CA VAL A 295 9.21 31.65 -8.07
C VAL A 295 10.31 31.15 -7.14
N LYS A 296 10.29 31.58 -5.87
CA LYS A 296 11.28 31.16 -4.86
C LYS A 296 10.85 29.90 -4.10
N GLU A 297 9.57 29.59 -4.11
CA GLU A 297 8.99 28.42 -3.47
C GLU A 297 7.80 27.93 -4.28
N ALA A 298 7.54 26.62 -4.20
CA ALA A 298 6.42 26.00 -4.86
C ALA A 298 5.95 24.77 -4.08
N THR A 299 4.64 24.63 -3.93
CA THR A 299 4.01 23.53 -3.19
C THR A 299 3.20 22.67 -4.15
N SER A 300 3.38 21.35 -4.08
CA SER A 300 2.65 20.40 -4.94
C SER A 300 2.58 19.02 -4.30
N THR A 301 1.72 18.15 -4.85
CA THR A 301 1.73 16.70 -4.58
C THR A 301 2.63 15.95 -5.58
N HIS A 302 3.27 16.66 -6.51
CA HIS A 302 4.30 16.13 -7.40
C HIS A 302 5.50 15.64 -6.58
N PRO A 303 5.82 14.33 -6.62
CA PRO A 303 6.75 13.74 -5.66
C PRO A 303 8.23 13.96 -6.02
N TYR A 304 8.55 14.42 -7.24
CA TYR A 304 9.94 14.55 -7.68
C TYR A 304 10.40 16.00 -7.73
N VAL A 305 11.54 16.28 -7.10
CA VAL A 305 12.37 17.44 -7.45
C VAL A 305 13.11 17.10 -8.73
N THR A 306 12.94 17.91 -9.76
CA THR A 306 13.39 17.62 -11.11
C THR A 306 14.29 18.72 -11.64
N ILE A 307 15.39 18.30 -12.25
CA ILE A 307 16.33 19.15 -12.96
C ILE A 307 16.40 18.67 -14.42
N TYR A 308 16.36 19.59 -15.37
CA TYR A 308 16.71 19.27 -16.76
C TYR A 308 18.23 19.32 -16.92
N SER A 309 18.86 18.20 -17.27
CA SER A 309 20.30 18.19 -17.53
C SER A 309 20.79 16.96 -18.28
N THR A 310 21.82 17.14 -19.11
CA THR A 310 22.65 16.07 -19.71
C THR A 310 24.07 15.99 -19.11
N THR A 311 24.42 16.77 -18.08
CA THR A 311 25.77 16.72 -17.44
C THR A 311 25.76 17.07 -15.94
N GLU A 312 26.71 16.55 -15.17
CA GLU A 312 26.90 16.89 -13.73
C GLU A 312 27.08 18.40 -13.46
N THR A 313 27.37 19.21 -14.48
CA THR A 313 27.60 20.65 -14.36
C THR A 313 26.37 21.46 -13.93
N THR A 314 25.15 21.01 -14.25
CA THR A 314 23.91 21.74 -13.88
C THR A 314 23.66 21.72 -12.39
N ILE A 315 23.84 20.56 -11.74
CA ILE A 315 23.64 20.42 -10.28
C ILE A 315 24.64 21.32 -9.54
N LYS A 316 25.90 21.34 -10.00
CA LYS A 316 26.94 22.22 -9.45
C LYS A 316 26.55 23.69 -9.57
N LYS A 317 26.15 24.16 -10.76
CA LYS A 317 25.68 25.55 -10.98
C LYS A 317 24.52 25.93 -10.04
N LEU A 318 23.53 25.05 -9.92
CA LEU A 318 22.36 25.29 -9.05
C LEU A 318 22.73 25.32 -7.57
N THR A 319 23.58 24.39 -7.11
CA THR A 319 24.00 24.33 -5.69
C THR A 319 25.03 25.40 -5.32
N GLU A 320 25.79 25.93 -6.27
CA GLU A 320 26.65 27.12 -6.07
C GLU A 320 25.83 28.41 -5.97
N ARG A 321 24.72 28.51 -6.71
CA ARG A 321 23.83 29.68 -6.69
C ARG A 321 22.85 29.66 -5.53
N PHE A 322 22.29 28.49 -5.21
CA PHE A 322 21.15 28.35 -4.31
C PHE A 322 21.42 27.42 -3.13
N GLU A 323 20.81 27.74 -2.00
CA GLU A 323 20.39 26.77 -0.99
C GLU A 323 19.05 26.19 -1.45
N ILE A 324 18.96 24.87 -1.63
CA ILE A 324 17.78 24.20 -2.17
C ILE A 324 17.25 23.23 -1.12
N GLN A 325 15.97 23.36 -0.77
CA GLN A 325 15.32 22.52 0.22
C GLN A 325 14.01 21.98 -0.32
N CYS A 326 13.77 20.69 -0.11
CA CYS A 326 12.45 20.10 -0.26
C CYS A 326 12.00 19.55 1.09
N GLU A 327 10.84 19.96 1.57
CA GLU A 327 10.32 19.58 2.88
C GLU A 327 8.83 19.22 2.81
N ARG A 328 8.33 18.49 3.83
CA ARG A 328 6.91 18.16 3.93
C ARG A 328 6.07 19.37 4.32
N GLY A 329 4.83 19.40 3.83
CA GLY A 329 3.86 20.42 4.17
C GLY A 329 3.67 21.45 3.06
N THR A 330 3.20 22.63 3.45
CA THR A 330 2.78 23.68 2.50
C THR A 330 3.49 25.00 2.70
N VAL A 331 4.41 25.07 3.66
CA VAL A 331 5.09 26.29 4.08
C VAL A 331 6.58 26.04 3.99
N ALA A 332 7.28 26.86 3.21
CA ALA A 332 8.73 26.83 3.18
C ALA A 332 9.28 27.36 4.50
N THR A 333 10.30 26.72 5.04
CA THR A 333 11.01 27.16 6.23
C THR A 333 12.47 27.49 5.93
N ASP A 334 13.19 27.99 6.93
CA ASP A 334 14.61 28.26 6.79
C ASP A 334 15.39 27.02 6.33
N TYR A 335 16.40 27.26 5.50
CA TYR A 335 17.22 26.21 4.92
C TYR A 335 17.94 25.40 6.02
N ALA A 336 17.76 24.09 5.96
CA ALA A 336 18.56 23.10 6.66
C ALA A 336 19.28 22.20 5.63
N PRO A 337 20.55 21.83 5.88
CA PRO A 337 21.23 20.86 5.03
C PRO A 337 20.55 19.48 5.12
N TYR A 338 20.71 18.68 4.06
CA TYR A 338 20.28 17.29 4.08
C TYR A 338 21.10 16.48 5.08
N ALA A 339 20.43 15.65 5.87
CA ALA A 339 21.03 14.69 6.78
C ALA A 339 20.22 13.40 6.76
N GLU A 340 20.89 12.24 6.80
CA GLU A 340 20.27 10.91 6.72
C GLU A 340 21.01 9.90 7.60
N GLN A 341 20.25 9.00 8.21
CA GLN A 341 20.70 7.71 8.75
C GLN A 341 19.83 6.62 8.12
N THR A 342 20.45 5.49 7.79
CA THR A 342 19.76 4.30 7.29
C THR A 342 19.99 3.12 8.22
N LEU A 343 18.99 2.26 8.29
CA LEU A 343 18.97 1.05 9.10
C LEU A 343 18.28 -0.03 8.28
N THR A 344 18.87 -1.21 8.21
CA THR A 344 18.24 -2.40 7.64
C THR A 344 18.15 -3.44 8.73
N LEU A 345 16.93 -3.90 9.01
CA LEU A 345 16.65 -4.92 10.02
C LEU A 345 16.31 -6.22 9.34
N THR A 346 16.88 -7.32 9.82
CA THR A 346 16.64 -8.65 9.27
C THR A 346 15.60 -9.42 10.08
N SER A 347 14.84 -10.28 9.42
CA SER A 347 13.85 -11.17 10.02
C SER A 347 13.93 -12.57 9.38
N ASP A 348 13.64 -13.59 10.17
CA ASP A 348 13.62 -15.00 9.71
C ASP A 348 12.38 -15.33 8.88
N ARG A 349 11.32 -14.54 9.05
CA ARG A 349 10.02 -14.71 8.40
C ARG A 349 9.39 -13.35 8.08
N PRO A 350 8.38 -13.28 7.18
CA PRO A 350 7.58 -12.07 7.03
C PRO A 350 6.97 -11.66 8.36
N LEU A 351 6.87 -10.35 8.58
CA LEU A 351 6.33 -9.73 9.78
C LEU A 351 4.84 -9.47 9.60
N THR A 352 4.04 -10.23 10.31
CA THR A 352 2.58 -10.13 10.29
C THR A 352 2.08 -8.97 11.13
N LYS A 353 0.78 -8.65 11.03
CA LYS A 353 0.12 -7.67 11.91
C LYS A 353 0.19 -7.96 13.42
N TRP A 354 0.64 -9.15 13.80
CA TRP A 354 0.80 -9.55 15.20
C TRP A 354 2.25 -9.47 15.69
N ASP A 355 3.20 -9.31 14.78
CA ASP A 355 4.62 -9.28 15.08
C ASP A 355 5.10 -7.83 15.27
N LYS A 356 6.07 -7.62 16.17
CA LYS A 356 6.61 -6.28 16.45
C LYS A 356 8.05 -6.27 16.91
N LEU A 357 8.79 -5.21 16.57
CA LEU A 357 10.12 -4.92 17.11
C LEU A 357 9.97 -4.36 18.52
N VAL A 358 10.63 -4.99 19.49
CA VAL A 358 10.58 -4.57 20.90
C VAL A 358 11.95 -4.68 21.57
N GLU A 359 12.12 -3.97 22.68
CA GLU A 359 13.23 -4.18 23.61
C GLU A 359 12.74 -4.98 24.82
N GLN A 360 13.33 -6.16 25.07
CA GLN A 360 13.04 -7.02 26.22
C GLN A 360 14.35 -7.46 26.86
N GLY A 361 14.46 -7.32 28.19
CA GLY A 361 15.67 -7.75 28.92
C GLY A 361 16.97 -7.05 28.47
N GLY A 362 16.89 -5.85 27.89
CA GLY A 362 18.04 -5.12 27.34
C GLY A 362 18.51 -5.60 25.97
N GLN A 363 17.75 -6.47 25.31
CA GLN A 363 17.98 -6.87 23.92
C GLN A 363 16.85 -6.36 23.04
N ILE A 364 17.19 -5.95 21.82
CA ILE A 364 16.21 -5.54 20.81
C ILE A 364 16.01 -6.71 19.84
N GLY A 365 14.76 -7.08 19.58
CA GLY A 365 14.38 -8.28 18.84
C GLY A 365 12.98 -8.22 18.26
N TRP A 366 12.67 -9.16 17.38
CA TRP A 366 11.30 -9.40 16.93
C TRP A 366 10.57 -10.22 17.97
N LEU A 367 9.41 -9.73 18.40
CA LEU A 367 8.44 -10.50 19.14
C LEU A 367 7.41 -11.03 18.14
N TYR A 368 7.54 -12.30 17.80
CA TYR A 368 6.59 -12.96 16.92
C TYR A 368 5.38 -13.46 17.71
N ASN A 369 4.20 -13.33 17.12
CA ASN A 369 2.93 -13.78 17.68
C ASN A 369 2.05 -14.36 16.56
N SER A 370 2.70 -14.95 15.56
CA SER A 370 2.06 -15.56 14.40
C SER A 370 2.57 -16.99 14.19
N VAL A 371 1.72 -17.83 13.62
CA VAL A 371 2.08 -19.16 13.11
C VAL A 371 1.71 -19.20 11.64
N ASN A 372 2.67 -19.62 10.81
CA ASN A 372 2.45 -19.97 9.42
C ASN A 372 2.49 -21.50 9.31
N GLU A 373 1.35 -22.10 8.98
CA GLU A 373 1.17 -23.54 9.00
C GLU A 373 0.67 -24.07 7.66
N THR A 374 1.31 -25.13 7.18
CA THR A 374 0.84 -25.90 6.02
C THR A 374 0.10 -27.14 6.50
N ILE A 375 -1.15 -27.27 6.09
CA ILE A 375 -2.04 -28.38 6.42
C ILE A 375 -2.15 -29.28 5.20
N ASP A 376 -1.36 -30.36 5.17
CA ASP A 376 -1.21 -31.24 4.00
C ASP A 376 -1.69 -32.69 4.26
N GLY A 377 -2.38 -32.91 5.37
CA GLY A 377 -2.89 -34.23 5.77
C GLY A 377 -1.83 -35.22 6.27
N LYS A 378 -0.53 -34.89 6.24
CA LYS A 378 0.54 -35.77 6.75
C LYS A 378 0.64 -35.72 8.27
N THR A 379 0.42 -34.55 8.85
CA THR A 379 0.44 -34.30 10.30
C THR A 379 -0.96 -33.93 10.79
N GLY A 380 -1.10 -33.80 12.11
CA GLY A 380 -2.35 -33.40 12.74
C GLY A 380 -3.15 -34.55 13.37
N LYS A 381 -3.99 -34.23 14.35
CA LYS A 381 -4.99 -35.17 14.89
C LYS A 381 -6.34 -34.83 14.31
N TRP A 382 -6.98 -35.82 13.73
CA TRP A 382 -8.19 -35.60 12.96
C TRP A 382 -9.35 -36.48 13.43
N SER A 383 -10.57 -35.95 13.31
CA SER A 383 -11.81 -36.70 13.57
C SER A 383 -12.82 -36.49 12.44
N ILE A 384 -13.71 -37.46 12.25
CA ILE A 384 -14.75 -37.45 11.21
C ILE A 384 -16.12 -37.42 11.89
N GLN A 385 -17.03 -36.56 11.42
CA GLN A 385 -18.46 -36.67 11.70
C GLN A 385 -19.18 -37.25 10.47
N PRO A 386 -19.50 -38.56 10.46
CA PRO A 386 -20.02 -39.24 9.28
C PRO A 386 -21.39 -38.71 8.81
N ALA A 387 -22.24 -38.28 9.74
CA ALA A 387 -23.60 -37.83 9.43
C ALA A 387 -23.65 -36.57 8.56
N SER A 388 -22.64 -35.72 8.66
CA SER A 388 -22.53 -34.42 7.98
C SER A 388 -21.35 -34.36 6.99
N LYS A 389 -20.59 -35.45 6.84
CA LYS A 389 -19.36 -35.54 6.05
C LYS A 389 -18.28 -34.49 6.41
N ILE A 390 -18.19 -34.12 7.69
CA ILE A 390 -17.24 -33.10 8.16
C ILE A 390 -15.99 -33.75 8.77
N PHE A 391 -14.83 -33.20 8.42
CA PHE A 391 -13.54 -33.55 8.97
C PHE A 391 -12.98 -32.42 9.84
N TYR A 392 -12.58 -32.75 11.07
CA TYR A 392 -12.12 -31.76 12.05
C TYR A 392 -10.67 -31.95 12.37
N ARG A 393 -9.93 -30.84 12.41
CA ARG A 393 -8.61 -30.81 13.04
C ARG A 393 -8.74 -30.56 14.54
N THR A 394 -8.26 -31.50 15.35
CA THR A 394 -8.57 -31.55 16.80
C THR A 394 -7.38 -31.24 17.71
N ASP A 395 -6.18 -31.15 17.15
CA ASP A 395 -4.95 -30.83 17.90
C ASP A 395 -4.58 -29.34 17.90
N ILE A 396 -5.27 -28.53 17.10
CA ILE A 396 -5.07 -27.08 17.01
C ILE A 396 -6.42 -26.39 17.16
N THR A 397 -6.42 -25.32 17.95
CA THR A 397 -7.56 -24.40 18.05
C THR A 397 -7.12 -23.07 17.48
N PHE A 398 -7.77 -22.64 16.41
CA PHE A 398 -7.56 -21.32 15.83
C PHE A 398 -8.26 -20.26 16.69
N PRO A 399 -7.69 -19.04 16.77
CA PRO A 399 -8.44 -17.91 17.32
C PRO A 399 -9.80 -17.78 16.61
N ILE A 400 -10.85 -17.42 17.35
CA ILE A 400 -12.17 -17.15 16.76
C ILE A 400 -12.11 -15.95 15.80
N ALA A 401 -11.06 -15.12 15.89
CA ALA A 401 -10.73 -14.13 14.87
C ALA A 401 -10.15 -14.80 13.61
N VAL A 402 -10.74 -14.46 12.45
CA VAL A 402 -10.46 -15.04 11.12
C VAL A 402 -8.95 -15.16 10.85
N PRO A 403 -8.40 -16.37 10.73
CA PRO A 403 -7.04 -16.55 10.22
C PRO A 403 -7.01 -16.27 8.72
N PHE A 404 -5.86 -15.84 8.22
CA PHE A 404 -5.65 -15.72 6.79
C PHE A 404 -5.37 -17.10 6.22
N CYS A 405 -5.95 -17.43 5.08
CA CYS A 405 -5.63 -18.68 4.41
C CYS A 405 -5.80 -18.54 2.92
N SER A 406 -4.79 -18.97 2.18
CA SER A 406 -4.69 -18.75 0.73
C SER A 406 -5.78 -19.49 -0.05
N GLU A 407 -6.33 -20.58 0.50
CA GLU A 407 -7.24 -21.50 -0.18
C GLU A 407 -8.65 -21.59 0.45
N LEU A 408 -9.00 -20.76 1.44
CA LEU A 408 -10.14 -21.02 2.33
C LEU A 408 -11.50 -20.51 1.82
N LEU A 409 -12.41 -21.44 1.52
CA LEU A 409 -13.79 -21.17 1.13
C LEU A 409 -14.67 -20.75 2.32
N GLY A 410 -14.92 -19.44 2.44
CA GLY A 410 -16.11 -18.90 3.09
C GLY A 410 -16.15 -19.01 4.63
N TYR A 411 -15.73 -17.94 5.30
CA TYR A 411 -16.12 -17.68 6.68
C TYR A 411 -17.58 -17.21 6.70
N ASP A 412 -18.53 -18.07 7.09
CA ASP A 412 -19.91 -17.63 7.39
C ASP A 412 -20.18 -17.74 8.89
N TYR A 413 -20.13 -16.59 9.57
CA TYR A 413 -20.46 -16.46 11.00
C TYR A 413 -21.98 -16.54 11.24
N SER A 414 -22.79 -16.58 10.18
CA SER A 414 -24.24 -16.51 10.27
C SER A 414 -24.90 -17.81 9.82
N SER A 415 -25.33 -18.58 10.81
CA SER A 415 -26.58 -19.35 10.76
C SER A 415 -26.74 -20.45 9.68
N VAL A 416 -26.55 -21.70 10.11
CA VAL A 416 -27.40 -22.89 9.79
C VAL A 416 -27.57 -23.32 8.32
N GLY A 417 -26.87 -22.73 7.35
CA GLY A 417 -26.94 -23.12 5.94
C GLY A 417 -25.64 -23.76 5.45
N TYR A 418 -25.50 -25.08 5.56
CA TYR A 418 -24.40 -25.81 4.93
C TYR A 418 -24.43 -25.55 3.41
N LYS A 419 -23.40 -24.90 2.86
CA LYS A 419 -23.21 -24.94 1.41
C LYS A 419 -22.93 -26.39 1.02
N LYS A 420 -23.61 -26.82 -0.04
CA LYS A 420 -23.72 -28.21 -0.48
C LYS A 420 -22.46 -28.72 -1.19
N ASP A 421 -21.46 -27.86 -1.34
CA ASP A 421 -20.22 -28.11 -2.07
C ASP A 421 -19.03 -27.93 -1.12
N THR A 422 -17.92 -28.61 -1.41
CA THR A 422 -16.63 -28.59 -0.68
C THR A 422 -16.36 -27.26 0.04
N GLY A 423 -16.00 -27.30 1.32
CA GLY A 423 -15.79 -26.10 2.12
C GLY A 423 -14.76 -26.30 3.22
N ILE A 424 -13.95 -25.27 3.46
CA ILE A 424 -12.97 -25.23 4.55
C ILE A 424 -13.40 -24.07 5.45
N THR A 425 -13.72 -24.35 6.70
CA THR A 425 -14.30 -23.37 7.63
C THR A 425 -13.68 -23.50 9.01
N ILE A 426 -13.86 -22.48 9.86
CA ILE A 426 -13.53 -22.55 11.29
C ILE A 426 -14.82 -22.37 12.05
N ASN A 427 -15.16 -23.34 12.90
CA ASN A 427 -16.39 -23.26 13.68
C ASN A 427 -16.27 -22.27 14.85
N ASN A 428 -17.37 -22.07 15.57
CA ASN A 428 -17.43 -21.18 16.74
C ASN A 428 -16.55 -21.59 17.94
N LEU A 429 -15.91 -22.75 17.87
CA LEU A 429 -14.95 -23.25 18.86
C LEU A 429 -13.50 -23.09 18.39
N GLY A 430 -13.25 -22.48 17.22
CA GLY A 430 -11.91 -22.35 16.66
C GLY A 430 -11.40 -23.62 15.95
N VAL A 431 -12.27 -24.59 15.68
CA VAL A 431 -11.86 -25.86 15.07
C VAL A 431 -11.97 -25.77 13.55
N LEU A 432 -10.89 -26.09 12.84
CA LEU A 432 -10.89 -26.22 11.38
C LEU A 432 -11.76 -27.41 10.96
N CYS A 433 -12.71 -27.13 10.08
CA CYS A 433 -13.71 -28.05 9.56
C CYS A 433 -13.60 -28.11 8.04
N ILE A 434 -13.46 -29.30 7.48
CA ILE A 434 -13.35 -29.54 6.03
C ILE A 434 -14.49 -30.45 5.59
N THR A 435 -15.24 -29.99 4.59
CA THR A 435 -16.25 -30.77 3.86
C THR A 435 -15.71 -31.02 2.46
N LEU A 436 -15.79 -32.26 1.99
CA LEU A 436 -15.34 -32.68 0.66
C LEU A 436 -16.52 -32.86 -0.30
N PRO A 437 -16.28 -32.92 -1.63
CA PRO A 437 -17.33 -33.23 -2.60
C PRO A 437 -18.07 -34.54 -2.26
N GLU A 438 -19.34 -34.66 -2.67
CA GLU A 438 -20.16 -35.83 -2.35
C GLU A 438 -19.55 -37.15 -2.84
N GLU A 439 -18.82 -37.09 -3.95
CA GLU A 439 -18.12 -38.21 -4.61
C GLU A 439 -16.88 -38.72 -3.86
N VAL A 440 -16.34 -37.96 -2.89
CA VAL A 440 -15.19 -38.42 -2.10
C VAL A 440 -15.65 -39.39 -1.01
N GLU A 441 -14.93 -40.50 -0.89
CA GLU A 441 -15.20 -41.52 0.14
C GLU A 441 -14.97 -40.95 1.54
N LEU A 442 -15.84 -41.31 2.48
CA LEU A 442 -15.79 -40.89 3.90
C LEU A 442 -14.74 -41.68 4.69
N THR A 443 -13.47 -41.62 4.28
CA THR A 443 -12.36 -42.32 4.96
C THR A 443 -11.24 -41.36 5.29
N LEU A 444 -10.57 -41.60 6.42
CA LEU A 444 -9.44 -40.78 6.86
C LEU A 444 -8.35 -40.68 5.77
N ASP A 445 -8.11 -41.76 5.04
CA ASP A 445 -7.10 -41.80 3.98
C ASP A 445 -7.50 -40.94 2.78
N ALA A 446 -8.78 -40.92 2.39
CA ALA A 446 -9.27 -40.02 1.34
C ALA A 446 -9.13 -38.54 1.72
N TYR A 447 -9.42 -38.17 2.98
CA TYR A 447 -9.23 -36.79 3.46
C TYR A 447 -7.75 -36.39 3.50
N LYS A 448 -6.87 -37.29 3.95
CA LYS A 448 -5.42 -37.04 3.96
C LYS A 448 -4.86 -36.89 2.56
N GLN A 449 -5.29 -37.75 1.63
CA GLN A 449 -4.87 -37.66 0.23
C GLN A 449 -5.36 -36.36 -0.40
N TYR A 450 -6.60 -35.94 -0.13
CA TYR A 450 -7.12 -34.67 -0.61
C TYR A 450 -6.28 -33.48 -0.14
N LEU A 451 -5.90 -33.43 1.14
CA LEU A 451 -5.03 -32.38 1.68
C LEU A 451 -3.59 -32.49 1.19
N ALA A 452 -3.10 -33.69 0.86
CA ALA A 452 -1.79 -33.86 0.25
C ALA A 452 -1.76 -33.28 -1.17
N ASP A 453 -2.87 -33.43 -1.92
CA ASP A 453 -3.04 -32.89 -3.27
C ASP A 453 -3.44 -31.40 -3.26
N ASN A 454 -4.04 -30.93 -2.17
CA ASN A 454 -4.55 -29.57 -1.98
C ASN A 454 -4.18 -29.04 -0.58
N PRO A 455 -2.88 -28.78 -0.32
CA PRO A 455 -2.44 -28.31 0.98
C PRO A 455 -3.02 -26.92 1.28
N LEU A 456 -3.34 -26.67 2.55
CA LEU A 456 -3.83 -25.37 3.00
C LEU A 456 -2.71 -24.58 3.66
N HIS A 457 -2.56 -23.32 3.30
CA HIS A 457 -1.61 -22.42 3.93
C HIS A 457 -2.37 -21.46 4.85
N VAL A 458 -2.18 -21.62 6.16
CA VAL A 458 -2.92 -20.87 7.18
C VAL A 458 -1.97 -20.02 8.00
N LEU A 459 -2.26 -18.72 8.07
CA LEU A 459 -1.55 -17.76 8.89
C LEU A 459 -2.49 -17.21 9.98
N TYR A 460 -2.13 -17.44 11.23
CA TYR A 460 -2.97 -17.11 12.39
C TYR A 460 -2.16 -16.57 13.55
N LYS A 461 -2.85 -15.89 14.46
CA LYS A 461 -2.26 -15.41 15.71
C LYS A 461 -2.04 -16.58 16.65
N ASP A 462 -0.88 -16.65 17.27
CA ASP A 462 -0.62 -17.65 18.32
C ASP A 462 -1.15 -17.17 19.69
N ASP A 463 -1.31 -18.11 20.62
CA ASP A 463 -1.54 -17.77 22.03
C ASP A 463 -0.21 -17.46 22.75
N SER A 464 0.92 -17.90 22.18
CA SER A 464 2.26 -17.69 22.70
C SER A 464 3.05 -16.64 21.91
N GLU A 465 4.00 -16.00 22.57
CA GLU A 465 4.91 -15.05 21.93
C GLU A 465 6.33 -15.63 21.91
N GLU A 466 7.02 -15.47 20.79
CA GLU A 466 8.42 -15.87 20.61
C GLU A 466 9.29 -14.63 20.42
N PHE A 467 10.16 -14.35 21.37
CA PHE A 467 11.15 -13.28 21.24
C PHE A 467 12.44 -13.80 20.61
N VAL A 468 12.80 -13.23 19.46
CA VAL A 468 14.05 -13.53 18.74
C VAL A 468 14.92 -12.26 18.70
N PRO A 469 16.06 -12.23 19.40
CA PRO A 469 16.93 -11.06 19.42
C PRO A 469 17.58 -10.83 18.05
N LEU A 470 17.66 -9.57 17.64
CA LEU A 470 18.39 -9.18 16.43
C LEU A 470 19.90 -9.38 16.59
N PRO A 471 20.66 -9.48 15.49
CA PRO A 471 22.11 -9.40 15.54
C PRO A 471 22.60 -8.15 16.30
N GLN A 472 23.67 -8.28 17.08
CA GLN A 472 24.18 -7.18 17.91
C GLN A 472 24.50 -5.91 17.10
N SER A 473 24.94 -6.06 15.85
CA SER A 473 25.17 -4.93 14.94
C SER A 473 23.91 -4.13 14.65
N GLU A 474 22.77 -4.81 14.46
CA GLU A 474 21.48 -4.16 14.21
C GLU A 474 20.94 -3.49 15.48
N GLN A 475 21.07 -4.15 16.63
CA GLN A 475 20.72 -3.55 17.93
C GLN A 475 21.54 -2.28 18.21
N ASN A 476 22.84 -2.31 17.91
CA ASN A 476 23.72 -1.15 18.06
C ASN A 476 23.34 -0.03 17.08
N ALA A 477 22.97 -0.39 15.84
CA ALA A 477 22.53 0.59 14.84
C ALA A 477 21.22 1.28 15.27
N ILE A 478 20.26 0.55 15.82
CA ILE A 478 19.02 1.15 16.38
C ILE A 478 19.36 2.14 17.50
N ARG A 479 20.21 1.75 18.45
CA ARG A 479 20.61 2.61 19.58
C ARG A 479 21.45 3.82 19.17
N ALA A 480 22.09 3.77 18.00
CA ALA A 480 22.87 4.86 17.45
C ALA A 480 22.01 5.92 16.73
N LEU A 481 20.74 5.62 16.44
CA LEU A 481 19.84 6.55 15.76
C LEU A 481 19.66 7.84 16.56
N LYS A 482 19.69 8.96 15.83
CA LYS A 482 19.44 10.30 16.36
C LYS A 482 18.34 10.99 15.59
N THR A 483 17.61 11.86 16.26
CA THR A 483 16.73 12.85 15.63
C THR A 483 17.53 14.08 15.18
N TYR A 484 16.95 14.83 14.25
CA TYR A 484 17.48 16.06 13.69
C TYR A 484 16.57 17.23 14.02
N TYR A 485 17.15 18.33 14.50
CA TYR A 485 16.45 19.58 14.70
C TYR A 485 16.24 20.35 13.39
N PRO A 486 15.12 21.05 13.20
CA PRO A 486 13.91 21.07 14.05
C PRO A 486 12.89 20.00 13.66
N THR A 487 13.16 19.21 12.64
CA THR A 487 12.21 18.22 12.12
C THR A 487 12.97 16.99 11.66
N THR A 488 12.51 15.85 12.17
CA THR A 488 12.97 14.53 11.74
C THR A 488 11.85 13.88 10.95
N VAL A 489 12.18 13.24 9.85
CA VAL A 489 11.25 12.41 9.09
C VAL A 489 11.78 10.98 9.13
N ILE A 490 10.94 10.05 9.57
CA ILE A 490 11.25 8.63 9.60
C ILE A 490 10.38 7.96 8.56
N THR A 491 10.98 7.17 7.67
CA THR A 491 10.27 6.32 6.72
C THR A 491 10.72 4.88 6.90
N ALA A 492 9.80 3.93 6.79
CA ALA A 492 10.09 2.50 6.84
C ALA A 492 9.47 1.82 5.63
N ASP A 493 10.29 1.09 4.88
CA ASP A 493 9.92 0.31 3.70
C ASP A 493 9.96 -1.17 4.06
N GLY A 494 8.79 -1.80 4.00
CA GLY A 494 8.61 -3.23 4.24
C GLY A 494 8.47 -4.08 2.97
N GLY A 495 8.64 -3.50 1.78
CA GLY A 495 8.40 -4.18 0.51
C GLY A 495 6.97 -4.01 0.04
N GLU A 496 6.16 -5.06 0.11
CA GLU A 496 4.76 -5.00 -0.38
C GLU A 496 3.83 -4.21 0.54
N LEU A 497 4.10 -4.24 1.84
CA LEU A 497 3.38 -3.50 2.87
C LEU A 497 4.39 -2.75 3.72
N ASP A 498 4.06 -1.53 4.11
CA ASP A 498 4.89 -0.75 5.03
C ASP A 498 4.53 -1.05 6.49
N PRO A 499 5.52 -1.19 7.39
CA PRO A 499 5.27 -1.42 8.80
C PRO A 499 4.60 -0.21 9.47
N ASP A 500 3.93 -0.47 10.58
CA ASP A 500 3.61 0.58 11.53
C ASP A 500 4.88 1.05 12.23
N ILE A 501 5.00 2.35 12.46
CA ILE A 501 6.14 2.99 13.09
C ILE A 501 5.64 3.63 14.37
N LYS A 502 6.29 3.33 15.49
CA LYS A 502 6.07 4.01 16.75
C LYS A 502 7.39 4.43 17.36
N VAL A 503 7.50 5.70 17.75
CA VAL A 503 8.75 6.27 18.25
C VAL A 503 8.55 7.10 19.50
N THR A 504 9.57 7.10 20.34
CA THR A 504 9.70 8.05 21.46
C THR A 504 10.91 8.93 21.21
N TYR A 505 10.73 10.25 21.29
CA TYR A 505 11.79 11.24 21.05
C TYR A 505 11.68 12.45 21.99
N ARG A 506 12.73 13.26 22.03
CA ARG A 506 12.76 14.52 22.78
C ARG A 506 12.45 15.69 21.88
N LYS A 507 11.58 16.58 22.35
CA LYS A 507 11.06 17.73 21.62
C LYS A 507 11.39 19.03 22.37
N GLU A 508 11.78 20.08 21.66
CA GLU A 508 11.88 21.43 22.24
C GLU A 508 10.47 22.00 22.51
N ILE A 509 10.29 22.60 23.70
CA ILE A 509 9.01 23.17 24.18
C ILE A 509 8.69 24.51 23.53
#